data_AF-A4BWP6-F1
#
_entry.id   AF-A4BWP6-F1
#
_cell.length_a   1.000
_cell.length_b   1.000
_cell.length_c   1.000
_cell.angle_alpha   90.00
_cell.angle_beta   90.00
_cell.angle_gamma   90.00
#
_symmetry.space_group_name_H-M   'P 1'
#
loop_
_entity.id
_entity.type
_entity.pdbx_description
1 polymer ?
#
loop_
_entity_poly.entity_id
_entity_poly.type
_entity_poly.pdbx_seq_one_letter_code
_entity_poly.pdbx_strand_id
1 'polypeptide(L)'
;MKIKMLPNWYKKLGFLLFITCSFISGYSHFMEGLTGQTFNSGNYDDWIGKELSHVFDILSILGLIIYMFSKEKIEDDYINKLRLESFQLTSFIGLAITIIAYAISEEIRLTLDYFIILFLWIYLVTFAFKKRIY
;
A
#
# COMPACT_ATOMS: atom_id res chain seq x y z
N MET A 1 11.45 -18.57 13.39
CA MET A 1 10.34 -18.05 14.22
C MET A 1 9.03 -18.48 13.57
N LYS A 2 8.17 -19.27 14.23
CA LYS A 2 6.87 -19.71 13.62
C LYS A 2 5.83 -18.60 13.81
N ILE A 3 5.87 -17.57 12.97
CA ILE A 3 4.79 -16.59 12.91
C ILE A 3 3.57 -17.30 12.30
N LYS A 4 2.48 -17.42 13.06
CA LYS A 4 1.22 -17.95 12.52
C LYS A 4 0.63 -16.92 11.57
N MET A 5 0.73 -17.18 10.27
CA MET A 5 0.18 -16.32 9.22
C MET A 5 -1.35 -16.35 9.20
N LEU A 6 -1.96 -15.24 8.76
CA LEU A 6 -3.41 -15.08 8.70
C LEU A 6 -4.03 -16.07 7.69
N PRO A 7 -5.20 -16.66 7.98
CA PRO A 7 -5.89 -17.53 7.03
C PRO A 7 -6.11 -16.89 5.65
N ASN A 8 -6.15 -17.70 4.58
CA ASN A 8 -6.29 -17.23 3.18
C ASN A 8 -7.55 -16.36 2.94
N TRP A 9 -8.60 -16.50 3.75
CA TRP A 9 -9.79 -15.63 3.65
C TRP A 9 -9.51 -14.16 3.94
N TYR A 10 -8.49 -13.85 4.77
CA TYR A 10 -8.08 -12.48 5.04
C TYR A 10 -7.48 -11.78 3.82
N LYS A 11 -7.02 -12.51 2.81
CA LYS A 11 -6.55 -11.93 1.55
C LYS A 11 -7.66 -11.16 0.84
N LYS A 12 -8.85 -11.76 0.74
CA LYS A 12 -10.02 -11.12 0.12
C LYS A 12 -10.50 -9.94 0.97
N LEU A 13 -10.52 -10.11 2.29
CA LEU A 13 -10.89 -9.06 3.23
C LEU A 13 -9.96 -7.85 3.13
N GLY A 14 -8.64 -8.06 3.19
CA GLY A 14 -7.65 -6.99 3.12
C GLY A 14 -7.68 -6.24 1.80
N PHE A 15 -7.88 -6.96 0.68
CA PHE A 15 -8.04 -6.33 -0.63
C PHE A 15 -9.32 -5.48 -0.73
N LEU A 16 -10.45 -6.00 -0.22
CA LEU A 16 -11.71 -5.26 -0.21
C LEU A 16 -11.61 -4.02 0.67
N LEU A 17 -11.01 -4.15 1.86
CA LEU A 17 -10.77 -3.04 2.78
C LEU A 17 -9.89 -1.96 2.13
N PHE A 18 -8.78 -2.37 1.50
CA PHE A 18 -7.88 -1.47 0.78
C PHE A 18 -8.61 -0.72 -0.33
N ILE A 19 -9.35 -1.41 -1.20
CA ILE A 19 -10.08 -0.77 -2.30
C ILE A 19 -11.12 0.20 -1.76
N THR A 20 -12.01 -0.26 -0.88
CA THR A 20 -13.12 0.57 -0.39
C THR A 20 -12.62 1.83 0.31
N CYS A 21 -11.63 1.71 1.21
CA CYS A 21 -11.10 2.86 1.93
C CYS A 21 -10.29 3.79 1.02
N SER A 22 -9.45 3.25 0.12
CA SER A 22 -8.68 4.06 -0.84
C SER A 22 -9.57 4.84 -1.81
N PHE A 23 -10.67 4.23 -2.26
CA PHE A 23 -11.62 4.93 -3.13
C PHE A 23 -12.31 6.07 -2.37
N ILE A 24 -12.67 5.86 -1.10
CA ILE A 24 -13.33 6.90 -0.31
C ILE A 24 -12.39 8.08 -0.03
N SER A 25 -11.16 7.80 0.43
CA SER A 25 -10.21 8.87 0.79
C SER A 25 -9.56 9.53 -0.43
N GLY A 26 -9.25 8.75 -1.47
CA GLY A 26 -8.54 9.23 -2.66
C GLY A 26 -9.43 9.87 -3.73
N TYR A 27 -10.77 9.78 -3.63
CA TYR A 27 -11.68 10.24 -4.69
C TYR A 27 -11.55 11.74 -4.99
N SER A 28 -11.51 12.58 -3.96
CA SER A 28 -11.39 14.03 -4.09
C SER A 28 -10.08 14.41 -4.78
N HIS A 29 -8.96 13.88 -4.29
CA HIS A 29 -7.63 14.10 -4.85
C HIS A 29 -7.49 13.56 -6.28
N PHE A 30 -8.12 12.43 -6.59
CA PHE A 30 -8.14 11.87 -7.94
C PHE A 30 -8.92 12.76 -8.92
N MET A 31 -10.10 13.24 -8.52
CA MET A 31 -10.91 14.14 -9.34
C MET A 31 -10.24 15.51 -9.55
N GLU A 32 -9.59 16.05 -8.52
CA GLU A 32 -8.78 17.26 -8.62
C GLU A 32 -7.64 17.10 -9.64
N GLY A 33 -6.92 15.97 -9.57
CA GLY A 33 -5.85 15.65 -10.53
C GLY A 33 -6.33 15.49 -11.98
N LEU A 34 -7.54 14.95 -12.19
CA LEU A 34 -8.11 14.76 -13.53
C LEU A 34 -8.69 16.05 -14.13
N THR A 35 -9.39 16.85 -13.33
CA THR A 35 -10.10 18.04 -13.82
C THR A 35 -9.23 19.29 -13.80
N GLY A 36 -8.12 19.27 -13.05
CA GLY A 36 -7.27 20.45 -12.84
C GLY A 36 -7.98 21.59 -12.10
N GLN A 37 -9.19 21.34 -11.60
CA GLN A 37 -9.97 22.25 -10.78
C GLN A 37 -10.00 21.69 -9.37
N THR A 38 -9.78 22.55 -8.38
CA THR A 38 -10.06 22.22 -6.99
C THR A 38 -11.55 21.91 -6.90
N PHE A 39 -11.88 20.62 -6.80
CA PHE A 39 -13.24 20.18 -6.58
C PHE A 39 -13.74 20.92 -5.35
N ASN A 40 -14.86 21.64 -5.45
CA ASN A 40 -15.34 22.49 -4.36
C ASN A 40 -15.65 21.59 -3.16
N SER A 41 -14.66 21.44 -2.28
CA SER A 41 -14.58 20.34 -1.33
C SER A 41 -15.62 20.49 -0.23
N GLY A 42 -16.27 21.64 -0.11
CA GLY A 42 -17.31 21.91 0.88
C GLY A 42 -18.36 20.80 1.00
N ASN A 43 -18.83 20.21 -0.11
CA ASN A 43 -19.86 19.16 -0.02
C ASN A 43 -19.31 17.76 0.36
N TYR A 44 -18.06 17.44 0.04
CA TYR A 44 -17.47 16.12 0.35
C TYR A 44 -16.71 16.14 1.68
N ASP A 45 -16.00 17.22 1.97
CA ASP A 45 -15.33 17.47 3.24
C ASP A 45 -16.34 17.66 4.38
N ASP A 46 -17.54 18.21 4.14
CA ASP A 46 -18.61 18.21 5.16
C ASP A 46 -19.23 16.82 5.35
N TRP A 47 -19.26 15.97 4.32
CA TRP A 47 -19.86 14.63 4.39
C TRP A 47 -18.97 13.61 5.08
N ILE A 48 -17.65 13.67 4.81
CA ILE A 48 -16.67 12.74 5.37
C ILE A 48 -15.91 13.37 6.52
N GLY A 49 -15.59 14.67 6.50
CA GLY A 49 -14.76 15.28 7.54
C GLY A 49 -13.28 14.88 7.43
N LYS A 50 -12.40 15.87 7.61
CA LYS A 50 -10.93 15.68 7.50
C LYS A 50 -10.35 14.61 8.45
N GLU A 51 -10.97 14.42 9.60
CA GLU A 51 -10.57 13.39 10.56
C GLU A 51 -10.89 11.98 10.05
N LEU A 52 -12.06 11.77 9.42
CA LEU A 52 -12.43 10.45 8.90
C LEU A 52 -11.66 10.10 7.64
N SER A 53 -11.31 11.07 6.77
CA SER A 53 -10.47 10.79 5.60
C SER A 53 -9.12 10.19 6.02
N HIS A 54 -8.48 10.76 7.04
CA HIS A 54 -7.23 10.22 7.59
C HIS A 54 -7.41 8.82 8.21
N VAL A 55 -8.55 8.56 8.86
CA VAL A 55 -8.87 7.21 9.37
C VAL A 55 -9.03 6.20 8.22
N PHE A 56 -9.66 6.60 7.12
CA PHE A 56 -9.77 5.76 5.92
C PHE A 56 -8.41 5.47 5.27
N ASP A 57 -7.49 6.43 5.25
CA ASP A 57 -6.12 6.20 4.78
C ASP A 57 -5.38 5.18 5.63
N ILE A 58 -5.49 5.27 6.97
CA ILE A 58 -4.91 4.28 7.88
C ILE A 58 -5.55 2.89 7.65
N LEU A 59 -6.88 2.82 7.51
CA LEU A 59 -7.60 1.57 7.23
C LEU A 59 -7.18 0.96 5.89
N SER A 60 -6.92 1.79 4.89
CA SER A 60 -6.40 1.37 3.60
C SER A 60 -5.01 0.73 3.74
N ILE A 61 -4.09 1.39 4.44
CA ILE A 61 -2.75 0.85 4.74
C ILE A 61 -2.86 -0.47 5.50
N LEU A 62 -3.72 -0.54 6.52
CA LEU A 62 -3.97 -1.78 7.25
C LEU A 62 -4.52 -2.89 6.34
N GLY A 63 -5.37 -2.55 5.38
CA GLY A 63 -5.86 -3.49 4.36
C GLY A 63 -4.73 -4.12 3.55
N LEU A 64 -3.76 -3.32 3.11
CA LEU A 64 -2.56 -3.81 2.40
C LEU A 64 -1.68 -4.69 3.29
N ILE A 65 -1.51 -4.32 4.56
CA ILE A 65 -0.73 -5.11 5.52
C ILE A 65 -1.41 -6.47 5.76
N ILE A 66 -2.73 -6.49 5.96
CA ILE A 66 -3.51 -7.73 6.11
C ILE A 66 -3.37 -8.59 4.84
N TYR A 67 -3.44 -7.98 3.66
CA TYR A 67 -3.25 -8.67 2.39
C TYR A 67 -1.86 -9.31 2.30
N MET A 68 -0.81 -8.58 2.67
CA MET A 68 0.59 -9.04 2.67
C MET A 68 0.82 -10.21 3.64
N PHE A 69 0.21 -10.16 4.84
CA PHE A 69 0.38 -11.20 5.86
C PHE A 69 -0.54 -12.41 5.70
N SER A 70 -1.51 -12.34 4.77
CA SER A 70 -2.38 -13.47 4.47
C SER A 70 -1.61 -14.64 3.88
N LYS A 71 -2.08 -15.85 4.22
CA LYS A 71 -1.67 -17.10 3.58
C LYS A 71 -2.12 -17.17 2.14
N GLU A 72 -1.37 -17.93 1.35
CA GLU A 72 -1.77 -18.32 -0.01
C GLU A 72 -2.65 -19.57 0.03
N LYS A 73 -3.35 -19.87 -1.07
CA LYS A 73 -4.23 -21.06 -1.15
C LYS A 73 -3.45 -22.37 -0.97
N ILE A 74 -2.22 -22.40 -1.46
CA ILE A 74 -1.26 -23.49 -1.28
C ILE A 74 -0.02 -22.84 -0.67
N GLU A 75 0.22 -23.11 0.61
CA GLU A 75 1.41 -22.62 1.31
C GLU A 75 2.45 -23.74 1.27
N ASP A 76 3.58 -23.46 0.64
CA ASP A 76 4.74 -24.36 0.58
C ASP A 76 5.99 -23.60 1.06
N ASP A 77 7.05 -24.32 1.39
CA ASP A 77 8.33 -23.74 1.80
C ASP A 77 8.90 -22.79 0.74
N TYR A 78 8.61 -23.05 -0.53
CA TYR A 78 8.93 -22.13 -1.62
C TYR A 78 8.24 -20.77 -1.49
N ILE A 79 6.94 -20.73 -1.19
CA ILE A 79 6.19 -19.47 -1.04
C ILE A 79 6.75 -18.65 0.15
N ASN A 80 7.17 -19.32 1.22
CA ASN A 80 7.83 -18.67 2.35
C ASN A 80 9.18 -18.06 1.94
N LYS A 81 9.99 -18.79 1.17
CA LYS A 81 11.25 -18.28 0.60
C LYS A 81 10.99 -17.10 -0.33
N LEU A 82 10.01 -17.22 -1.23
CA LEU A 82 9.62 -16.20 -2.19
C LEU A 82 9.26 -14.89 -1.48
N ARG A 83 8.47 -14.98 -0.40
CA ARG A 83 8.06 -13.84 0.42
C ARG A 83 9.26 -13.11 1.04
N LEU A 84 10.21 -13.87 1.58
CA LEU A 84 11.43 -13.32 2.16
C LEU A 84 12.28 -12.62 1.11
N GLU A 85 12.50 -13.26 -0.04
CA GLU A 85 13.27 -12.67 -1.12
C GLU A 85 12.60 -11.42 -1.71
N SER A 86 11.26 -11.43 -1.84
CA SER A 86 10.51 -10.25 -2.27
C SER A 86 10.68 -9.10 -1.28
N PHE A 87 10.59 -9.37 0.02
CA PHE A 87 10.79 -8.35 1.06
C PHE A 87 12.22 -7.76 1.03
N GLN A 88 13.24 -8.61 0.85
CA GLN A 88 14.63 -8.16 0.70
C GLN A 88 14.79 -7.26 -0.53
N LEU A 89 14.26 -7.69 -1.68
CA LEU A 89 14.33 -6.94 -2.93
C LEU A 89 13.60 -5.59 -2.81
N THR A 90 12.40 -5.57 -2.23
CA THR A 90 11.67 -4.32 -1.94
C THR A 90 12.48 -3.38 -1.06
N SER A 91 13.13 -3.91 -0.02
CA SER A 91 13.96 -3.10 0.87
C SER A 91 15.14 -2.48 0.13
N PHE A 92 15.81 -3.24 -0.76
CA PHE A 92 16.89 -2.71 -1.58
C PHE A 92 16.40 -1.66 -2.58
N ILE A 93 15.27 -1.88 -3.26
CA ILE A 93 14.66 -0.88 -4.17
C ILE A 93 14.27 0.38 -3.39
N GLY A 94 13.60 0.24 -2.25
CA GLY A 94 13.19 1.35 -1.41
C GLY A 94 14.38 2.20 -0.98
N LEU A 95 15.45 1.57 -0.51
CA LEU A 95 16.70 2.27 -0.17
C LEU A 95 17.30 2.98 -1.38
N ALA A 96 17.38 2.32 -2.54
CA ALA A 96 17.89 2.93 -3.76
C ALA A 96 17.07 4.18 -4.16
N ILE A 97 15.74 4.10 -4.12
CA ILE A 97 14.85 5.24 -4.39
C ILE A 97 15.11 6.37 -3.40
N THR A 98 15.25 6.09 -2.10
CA THR A 98 15.51 7.13 -1.09
C THR A 98 16.86 7.81 -1.28
N ILE A 99 17.91 7.06 -1.64
CA ILE A 99 19.24 7.61 -1.90
C ILE A 99 19.21 8.49 -3.15
N ILE A 100 18.54 8.05 -4.22
CA ILE A 100 18.40 8.82 -5.45
C ILE A 100 17.59 10.10 -5.20
N ALA A 101 16.49 10.01 -4.47
CA ALA A 101 15.67 11.17 -4.11
C ALA A 101 16.50 12.21 -3.33
N TYR A 102 17.25 11.76 -2.33
CA TYR A 102 18.13 12.63 -1.55
C TYR A 102 19.25 13.27 -2.39
N ALA A 103 19.81 12.53 -3.35
CA ALA A 103 20.83 13.05 -4.25
C ALA A 103 20.30 14.13 -5.22
N ILE A 104 19.01 14.09 -5.56
CA ILE A 104 18.37 15.07 -6.45
C ILE A 104 17.98 16.33 -5.68
N SER A 105 17.43 16.18 -4.47
CA SER A 105 17.03 17.32 -3.65
C SER A 105 17.08 16.97 -2.17
N GLU A 106 17.81 17.78 -1.41
CA GLU A 106 17.96 17.65 0.05
C GLU A 106 16.68 18.04 0.81
N GLU A 107 15.80 18.84 0.19
CA GLU A 107 14.62 19.43 0.84
C GLU A 107 13.30 18.69 0.55
N ILE A 108 13.34 17.51 -0.07
CA ILE A 108 12.12 16.76 -0.38
C ILE A 108 11.39 16.39 0.91
N ARG A 109 10.19 16.95 1.09
CA ARG A 109 9.28 16.62 2.20
C ARG A 109 8.30 15.55 1.73
N LEU A 110 8.57 14.29 2.07
CA LEU A 110 7.62 13.19 1.91
C LEU A 110 6.93 12.94 3.24
N THR A 111 5.60 12.85 3.22
CA THR A 111 4.83 12.39 4.37
C THR A 111 4.96 10.87 4.53
N LEU A 112 4.75 10.38 5.75
CA LEU A 112 5.02 8.99 6.14
C LEU A 112 4.12 7.98 5.42
N ASP A 113 2.87 8.37 5.17
CA ASP A 113 1.90 7.61 4.40
C ASP A 113 2.39 7.30 2.97
N TYR A 114 2.94 8.29 2.25
CA TYR A 114 3.51 8.06 0.92
C TYR A 114 4.64 7.04 0.97
N PHE A 115 5.52 7.10 1.98
CA PHE A 115 6.60 6.14 2.12
C PHE A 115 6.09 4.70 2.36
N ILE A 116 5.13 4.55 3.27
CA ILE A 116 4.54 3.24 3.60
C ILE A 116 3.80 2.65 2.39
N ILE A 117 2.96 3.45 1.75
CA ILE A 117 2.18 3.05 0.58
C ILE A 117 3.12 2.64 -0.56
N LEU A 118 4.12 3.46 -0.87
CA LEU A 118 5.11 3.15 -1.92
C LEU A 118 5.86 1.84 -1.62
N PHE A 119 6.30 1.63 -0.38
CA PHE A 119 6.96 0.38 0.03
C PHE A 119 6.03 -0.84 -0.16
N LEU A 120 4.78 -0.75 0.29
CA LEU A 120 3.80 -1.83 0.16
C LEU A 120 3.47 -2.14 -1.31
N TRP A 121 3.35 -1.11 -2.16
CA TRP A 121 3.14 -1.30 -3.60
C TRP A 121 4.32 -2.00 -4.27
N ILE A 122 5.56 -1.55 -4.01
CA ILE A 122 6.76 -2.19 -4.57
C ILE A 122 6.85 -3.65 -4.12
N TYR A 123 6.52 -3.93 -2.85
CA TYR A 123 6.46 -5.30 -2.35
C TYR A 123 5.45 -6.16 -3.10
N LEU A 124 4.21 -5.69 -3.24
CA LEU A 124 3.16 -6.44 -3.93
C LEU A 124 3.50 -6.70 -5.39
N VAL A 125 4.04 -5.70 -6.08
CA VAL A 125 4.50 -5.81 -7.46
C VAL A 125 5.64 -6.83 -7.57
N THR A 126 6.65 -6.73 -6.71
CA THR A 126 7.81 -7.66 -6.68
C THR A 126 7.35 -9.09 -6.42
N PHE A 127 6.48 -9.28 -5.43
CA PHE A 127 5.94 -10.59 -5.08
C PHE A 127 5.09 -11.17 -6.21
N ALA A 128 4.24 -10.36 -6.85
CA ALA A 128 3.41 -10.80 -7.97
C ALA A 128 4.25 -11.19 -9.20
N PHE A 129 5.28 -10.42 -9.54
CA PHE A 129 6.19 -10.76 -10.65
C PHE A 129 6.95 -12.04 -10.37
N LYS A 130 7.57 -12.17 -9.20
CA LYS A 130 8.30 -13.38 -8.84
C LYS A 130 7.40 -14.62 -8.80
N LYS A 131 6.15 -14.48 -8.34
CA LYS A 131 5.15 -15.55 -8.34
C LYS A 131 4.71 -15.98 -9.74
N ARG A 132 4.86 -15.14 -10.77
CA ARG A 132 4.45 -15.47 -12.14
C ARG A 132 5.56 -16.14 -12.95
N ILE A 133 6.81 -15.85 -12.62
CA ILE A 133 7.99 -16.38 -13.32
C ILE A 133 8.22 -17.87 -12.97
N TYR A 134 7.67 -18.34 -11.84
CA TYR A 134 7.83 -19.70 -11.31
C TYR A 134 6.48 -20.31 -10.97
#